data_AF-A0A1F7I9P2-F1
#
_entry.id   AF-A0A1F7I9P2-F1
#
_cell.length_a   1.000
_cell.length_b   1.000
_cell.length_c   1.000
_cell.angle_alpha   90.00
_cell.angle_beta   90.00
_cell.angle_gamma   90.00
#
_symmetry.space_group_name_H-M   'P 1'
#
loop_
_entity.id
_entity.type
_entity.pdbx_description
1 polymer ?
#
loop_
_entity_poly.entity_id
_entity_poly.type
_entity_poly.pdbx_seq_one_letter_code
_entity_poly.pdbx_strand_id
1 'polypeptide(L)'
;MVKKTKDLKYYEGLGRRKEAVARVRLYITGRDKSVIVDGIKVKAGEVFVNKKPANLTFAAEVQRKVYSLPLKLTQNDNRFAIFILLNGGGRSGQLDAIALGLARAIEKVDRELYRPILKKQGLFTRDSRTRERRKVGTGGKARRAKQSPKR
;
A
#
# COMPACT_ATOMS: atom_id res chain seq x y z
N MET A 1 2.49 36.41 -6.25
CA MET A 1 3.69 35.67 -5.78
C MET A 1 3.28 34.32 -5.22
N VAL A 2 3.51 33.23 -5.96
CA VAL A 2 3.33 31.87 -5.44
C VAL A 2 4.47 31.61 -4.46
N LYS A 3 4.19 31.68 -3.15
CA LYS A 3 5.17 31.32 -2.11
C LYS A 3 5.63 29.89 -2.40
N LYS A 4 6.90 29.71 -2.79
CA LYS A 4 7.53 28.38 -2.87
C LYS A 4 7.40 27.73 -1.50
N THR A 5 6.50 26.76 -1.38
CA THR A 5 6.37 25.92 -0.19
C THR A 5 7.71 25.21 0.02
N LYS A 6 8.30 25.32 1.21
CA LYS A 6 9.45 24.50 1.62
C LYS A 6 9.10 23.04 1.34
N ASP A 7 9.94 22.35 0.57
CA ASP A 7 9.79 20.91 0.33
C ASP A 7 9.82 20.17 1.67
N LEU A 8 8.65 19.72 2.12
CA LEU A 8 8.55 18.90 3.32
C LEU A 8 9.29 17.58 3.08
N LYS A 9 10.29 17.29 3.90
CA LYS A 9 11.04 16.03 3.84
C LYS A 9 10.12 14.85 4.19
N TYR A 10 9.89 13.95 3.24
CA TYR A 10 9.09 12.75 3.41
C TYR A 10 9.90 11.49 3.12
N TYR A 11 9.48 10.38 3.69
CA TYR A 11 10.00 9.05 3.38
C TYR A 11 9.08 8.38 2.37
N GLU A 12 9.64 7.93 1.24
CA GLU A 12 8.85 7.29 0.19
C GLU A 12 9.04 5.76 0.18
N GLY A 13 7.94 5.03 0.07
CA GLY A 13 7.91 3.58 -0.12
C GLY A 13 7.09 3.20 -1.35
N LEU A 14 7.57 2.21 -2.11
CA LEU A 14 6.89 1.68 -3.29
C LEU A 14 6.39 0.27 -3.02
N GLY A 15 5.10 0.02 -3.25
CA GLY A 15 4.51 -1.31 -3.18
C GLY A 15 3.81 -1.70 -4.48
N ARG A 16 3.88 -2.99 -4.84
CA ARG A 16 3.28 -3.51 -6.07
C ARG A 16 2.68 -4.89 -5.84
N ARG A 17 1.45 -5.13 -6.30
CA ARG A 17 0.79 -6.45 -6.26
C ARG A 17 -0.11 -6.63 -7.47
N LYS A 18 0.06 -7.74 -8.19
CA LYS A 18 -0.57 -7.94 -9.51
C LYS A 18 -0.31 -6.70 -10.38
N GLU A 19 -1.36 -5.98 -10.75
CA GLU A 19 -1.34 -4.74 -11.53
C GLU A 19 -1.41 -3.47 -10.68
N ALA A 20 -1.62 -3.59 -9.36
CA ALA A 20 -1.70 -2.45 -8.46
C ALA A 20 -0.29 -1.92 -8.13
N VAL A 21 -0.14 -0.60 -8.19
CA VAL A 21 1.05 0.14 -7.78
C VAL A 21 0.64 1.19 -6.75
N ALA A 22 1.29 1.15 -5.58
CA ALA A 22 1.11 2.11 -4.51
C ALA A 22 2.41 2.87 -4.28
N ARG A 23 2.37 4.21 -4.39
CA ARG A 23 3.43 5.11 -3.94
C ARG A 23 2.99 5.72 -2.62
N VAL A 24 3.72 5.41 -1.57
CA VAL A 24 3.42 5.81 -0.19
C VAL A 24 4.40 6.91 0.19
N ARG A 25 3.88 8.07 0.59
CA ARG A 25 4.65 9.16 1.17
C ARG A 25 4.30 9.26 2.65
N LEU A 26 5.32 9.15 3.48
CA LEU A 26 5.23 9.15 4.92
C LEU A 26 5.88 10.44 5.44
N TYR A 27 5.07 11.26 6.11
CA TYR A 27 5.51 12.51 6.70
C TYR A 27 5.59 12.34 8.21
N ILE A 28 6.75 12.65 8.78
CA ILE A 28 6.92 12.68 10.24
C ILE A 28 6.39 14.03 10.71
N THR A 29 5.33 14.01 11.50
CA THR A 29 4.71 15.21 12.05
C THR A 29 4.46 15.02 13.54
N GLY A 30 4.42 16.14 14.28
CA GLY A 30 3.94 16.11 15.67
C GLY A 30 2.43 15.87 15.71
N ARG A 31 1.90 15.37 16.84
CA ARG A 31 0.48 15.02 17.00
C ARG A 31 -0.47 16.14 16.56
N ASP A 32 -0.13 17.40 16.85
CA ASP A 32 -0.98 18.56 16.55
C ASP A 32 -0.65 19.26 15.22
N LYS A 33 0.41 18.82 14.53
CA LYS A 33 0.87 19.43 13.28
C LYS A 33 0.26 18.71 12.09
N SER A 34 -0.28 19.50 11.17
CA SER A 34 -0.82 19.02 9.89
C SER A 34 0.13 19.35 8.75
N VAL A 35 0.22 18.44 7.78
CA VAL A 35 0.97 18.63 6.53
C VAL A 35 -0.02 18.83 5.39
N ILE A 36 0.26 19.79 4.52
CA ILE A 36 -0.53 19.98 3.28
C ILE A 36 0.16 19.19 2.18
N VAL A 37 -0.52 18.18 1.64
CA VAL A 37 -0.05 17.34 0.52
C VAL A 37 -1.09 17.43 -0.60
N ASP A 38 -0.66 17.86 -1.79
CA ASP A 38 -1.52 18.00 -2.97
C ASP A 38 -2.84 18.77 -2.72
N GLY A 39 -2.78 19.80 -1.87
CA GLY A 39 -3.93 20.65 -1.50
C GLY A 39 -4.80 20.11 -0.36
N ILE A 40 -4.40 19.01 0.28
CA ILE A 40 -5.16 18.36 1.37
C ILE A 40 -4.36 18.43 2.67
N LYS A 41 -5.04 18.82 3.74
CA LYS A 41 -4.49 18.85 5.09
C LYS A 41 -4.57 17.44 5.69
N VAL A 42 -3.42 16.84 5.97
CA VAL A 42 -3.28 15.52 6.58
C VAL A 42 -2.68 15.67 7.97
N LYS A 43 -3.33 15.12 9.00
CA LYS A 43 -2.81 15.09 10.37
C LYS A 43 -2.05 13.79 10.67
N ALA A 44 -1.35 13.77 11.80
CA ALA A 44 -0.73 12.56 12.33
C ALA A 44 -1.80 11.47 12.55
N GLY A 45 -1.53 10.24 12.10
CA GLY A 45 -2.44 9.10 12.21
C GLY A 45 -3.52 9.03 11.13
N GLU A 46 -3.63 10.04 10.27
CA GLU A 46 -4.55 10.00 9.13
C GLU A 46 -3.89 9.36 7.91
N VAL A 47 -4.66 8.51 7.23
CA VAL A 47 -4.26 7.85 5.99
C VAL A 47 -5.16 8.33 4.86
N PHE A 48 -4.55 8.95 3.84
CA PHE A 48 -5.22 9.36 2.62
C PHE A 48 -4.77 8.51 1.42
N VAL A 49 -5.74 8.11 0.61
CA VAL A 49 -5.53 7.34 -0.62
C VAL A 49 -6.19 8.09 -1.77
N ASN A 50 -5.41 8.47 -2.80
CA ASN A 50 -5.90 9.22 -3.96
C ASN A 50 -6.79 10.41 -3.58
N LYS A 51 -6.30 11.25 -2.66
CA LYS A 51 -7.00 12.46 -2.18
C LYS A 51 -8.29 12.22 -1.39
N LYS A 52 -8.61 10.97 -1.04
CA LYS A 52 -9.75 10.60 -0.20
C LYS A 52 -9.26 9.94 1.09
N PRO A 53 -9.97 10.08 2.22
CA PRO A 53 -9.62 9.36 3.44
C PRO A 53 -9.74 7.84 3.21
N ALA A 54 -8.83 7.07 3.81
CA ALA A 54 -8.78 5.63 3.61
C ALA A 54 -10.07 4.90 4.02
N ASN A 55 -10.79 5.42 5.03
CA ASN A 55 -12.06 4.87 5.50
C ASN A 55 -13.16 4.88 4.42
N LEU A 56 -13.17 5.88 3.53
CA LEU A 56 -14.14 5.94 2.43
C LEU A 56 -13.78 5.00 1.28
N THR A 57 -12.49 4.75 1.07
CA THR A 57 -12.02 3.87 -0.01
C THR A 57 -12.08 2.40 0.39
N PHE A 58 -11.78 2.10 1.65
CA PHE A 58 -11.73 0.76 2.23
C PHE A 58 -12.62 0.70 3.47
N ALA A 59 -13.92 0.50 3.25
CA ALA A 59 -14.92 0.54 4.33
C ALA A 59 -14.86 -0.68 5.27
N ALA A 60 -14.42 -1.85 4.78
CA ALA A 60 -14.44 -3.07 5.57
C ALA A 60 -13.28 -3.13 6.58
N GLU A 61 -13.58 -3.53 7.82
CA GLU A 61 -12.57 -3.61 8.89
C GLU A 61 -11.41 -4.55 8.57
N VAL A 62 -11.69 -5.66 7.88
CA VAL A 62 -10.66 -6.62 7.44
C VAL A 62 -9.63 -5.92 6.53
N GLN A 63 -10.10 -5.04 5.63
CA GLN A 63 -9.24 -4.27 4.74
C GLN A 63 -8.40 -3.26 5.54
N ARG A 64 -9.00 -2.61 6.54
CA ARG A 64 -8.30 -1.73 7.48
C ARG A 64 -7.19 -2.45 8.23
N LYS A 65 -7.45 -3.67 8.71
CA LYS A 65 -6.45 -4.50 9.39
C LYS A 65 -5.27 -4.84 8.46
N VAL A 66 -5.53 -5.15 7.18
CA VAL A 66 -4.47 -5.50 6.22
C VAL A 66 -3.52 -4.34 5.96
N TYR A 67 -4.02 -3.16 5.59
CA TYR A 67 -3.12 -2.05 5.25
C TYR A 67 -2.48 -1.40 6.49
N SER A 68 -3.12 -1.46 7.66
CA SER A 68 -2.57 -0.90 8.91
C SER A 68 -1.57 -1.83 9.62
N LEU A 69 -1.44 -3.09 9.20
CA LEU A 69 -0.57 -4.08 9.83
C LEU A 69 0.88 -3.58 10.06
N PRO A 70 1.57 -2.93 9.09
CA PRO A 70 2.93 -2.42 9.31
C PRO A 70 3.02 -1.33 10.39
N LEU A 71 1.97 -0.51 10.51
CA LEU A 71 1.91 0.58 11.50
C LEU A 71 1.68 0.02 12.91
N LYS A 72 0.76 -0.95 13.04
CA LYS A 72 0.46 -1.63 14.29
C LYS A 72 1.66 -2.38 14.85
N LEU A 73 2.36 -3.13 13.99
CA LEU A 73 3.56 -3.89 14.40
C LEU A 73 4.70 -3.00 14.90
N THR A 74 4.79 -1.79 14.36
CA THR A 74 5.82 -0.81 14.75
C THR A 74 5.33 0.19 15.80
N GLN A 75 4.10 0.01 16.32
CA GLN A 75 3.45 0.89 17.31
C GLN A 75 3.43 2.37 16.91
N ASN A 76 3.39 2.65 15.60
CA ASN A 76 3.50 4.00 15.04
C ASN A 76 2.18 4.55 14.48
N ASP A 77 1.03 3.99 14.88
CA ASP A 77 -0.28 4.31 14.29
C ASP A 77 -0.59 5.82 14.27
N ASN A 78 -0.19 6.57 15.30
CA ASN A 78 -0.50 8.00 15.44
C ASN A 78 0.68 8.93 15.15
N ARG A 79 1.83 8.41 14.67
CA ARG A 79 3.06 9.19 14.51
C ARG A 79 3.19 9.83 13.13
N PHE A 80 2.58 9.22 12.12
CA PHE A 80 2.83 9.58 10.72
C PHE A 80 1.59 10.14 10.05
N ALA A 81 1.76 11.19 9.26
CA ALA A 81 0.78 11.62 8.28
C ALA A 81 1.07 10.88 6.97
N ILE A 82 0.10 10.12 6.46
CA ILE A 82 0.33 9.18 5.36
C ILE A 82 -0.50 9.60 4.14
N PHE A 83 0.19 9.78 3.02
CA PHE A 83 -0.42 10.07 1.73
C PHE A 83 -0.03 9.03 0.69
N ILE A 84 -1.02 8.40 0.07
CA ILE A 84 -0.85 7.28 -0.84
C ILE A 84 -1.43 7.62 -2.20
N LEU A 85 -0.59 7.49 -3.23
CA LEU A 85 -1.03 7.50 -4.63
C LEU A 85 -1.12 6.06 -5.10
N LEU A 86 -2.31 5.66 -5.54
CA LEU A 86 -2.62 4.29 -5.89
C LEU A 86 -3.21 4.20 -7.29
N ASN A 87 -2.63 3.34 -8.13
CA ASN A 87 -3.07 3.15 -9.51
C ASN A 87 -3.15 1.65 -9.85
N GLY A 88 -4.18 1.27 -10.60
CA GLY A 88 -4.35 -0.09 -11.15
C GLY A 88 -4.83 -1.16 -10.16
N GLY A 89 -5.04 -2.37 -10.70
CA GLY A 89 -5.46 -3.56 -9.95
C GLY A 89 -6.87 -3.49 -9.34
N GLY A 90 -7.19 -4.46 -8.49
CA GLY A 90 -8.44 -4.52 -7.72
C GLY A 90 -8.21 -4.35 -6.22
N ARG A 91 -9.29 -4.16 -5.44
CA ARG A 91 -9.25 -3.80 -4.00
C ARG A 91 -8.26 -4.63 -3.17
N SER A 92 -8.29 -5.96 -3.28
CA SER A 92 -7.36 -6.83 -2.54
C SER A 92 -5.89 -6.61 -2.95
N GLY A 93 -5.59 -6.51 -4.25
CA GLY A 93 -4.22 -6.24 -4.70
C GLY A 93 -3.74 -4.86 -4.29
N GLN A 94 -4.63 -3.88 -4.25
CA GLN A 94 -4.35 -2.52 -3.80
C GLN A 94 -3.95 -2.50 -2.31
N LEU A 95 -4.66 -3.22 -1.46
CA LEU A 95 -4.36 -3.30 -0.02
C LEU A 95 -2.97 -3.90 0.25
N ASP A 96 -2.65 -5.01 -0.40
CA ASP A 96 -1.33 -5.65 -0.25
C ASP A 96 -0.21 -4.74 -0.79
N ALA A 97 -0.46 -4.02 -1.88
CA ALA A 97 0.48 -3.04 -2.41
C ALA A 97 0.70 -1.89 -1.42
N ILE A 98 -0.35 -1.40 -0.77
CA ILE A 98 -0.23 -0.37 0.27
C ILE A 98 0.59 -0.89 1.45
N ALA A 99 0.30 -2.09 1.95
CA ALA A 99 1.01 -2.68 3.08
C ALA A 99 2.52 -2.81 2.81
N LEU A 100 2.89 -3.30 1.61
CA LEU A 100 4.29 -3.39 1.18
C LEU A 100 4.94 -2.00 1.04
N GLY A 101 4.20 -1.02 0.51
CA GLY A 101 4.67 0.36 0.39
C GLY A 101 4.92 1.01 1.74
N LEU A 102 4.01 0.82 2.71
CA LEU A 102 4.14 1.31 4.08
C LEU A 102 5.33 0.68 4.80
N ALA A 103 5.49 -0.64 4.71
CA ALA A 103 6.62 -1.33 5.31
C ALA A 103 7.97 -0.77 4.81
N ARG A 104 8.09 -0.52 3.50
CA ARG A 104 9.28 0.08 2.88
C ARG A 104 9.50 1.55 3.26
N ALA A 105 8.42 2.31 3.45
CA ALA A 105 8.53 3.71 3.90
C ALA A 105 9.00 3.78 5.36
N ILE A 106 8.45 2.93 6.24
CA ILE A 106 8.82 2.85 7.66
C ILE A 106 10.27 2.37 7.83
N GLU A 107 10.71 1.40 7.03
CA GLU A 107 12.10 0.93 7.06
C GLU A 107 13.11 2.06 6.83
N LYS A 108 12.78 3.05 5.99
CA LYS A 108 13.67 4.19 5.72
C LYS A 108 13.73 5.20 6.85
N VAL A 109 12.78 5.17 7.79
CA VAL A 109 12.79 6.04 8.97
C VAL A 109 13.84 5.56 9.96
N ASP A 110 13.79 4.27 10.32
CA ASP A 110 14.77 3.62 11.16
C ASP A 110 14.88 2.14 10.74
N ARG A 111 16.03 1.80 10.14
CA ARG A 111 16.25 0.49 9.56
C ARG A 111 16.54 -0.57 10.61
N GLU A 112 17.25 -0.22 11.67
CA GLU A 112 17.72 -1.18 12.66
C GLU A 112 16.56 -1.65 13.55
N LEU A 113 15.68 -0.72 13.92
CA LEU A 113 14.53 -1.01 14.76
C LEU A 113 13.40 -1.73 14.01
N TYR A 114 13.02 -1.25 12.81
CA TYR A 114 11.78 -1.69 12.16
C TYR A 114 11.96 -2.87 11.20
N ARG A 115 13.12 -3.01 10.55
CA ARG A 115 13.37 -4.10 9.60
C ARG A 115 13.22 -5.51 10.22
N PRO A 116 13.77 -5.84 11.41
CA PRO A 116 13.64 -7.19 11.95
C PRO A 116 12.18 -7.57 12.26
N ILE A 117 11.40 -6.64 12.82
CA ILE A 117 9.98 -6.84 13.15
C ILE A 117 9.16 -7.09 11.89
N LEU A 118 9.31 -6.22 10.88
CA LEU A 118 8.54 -6.31 9.63
C LEU A 118 8.97 -7.51 8.76
N LYS A 119 10.26 -7.87 8.77
CA LYS A 119 10.77 -9.04 8.04
C LYS A 119 10.27 -10.35 8.65
N LYS A 120 10.18 -10.45 9.98
CA LYS A 120 9.62 -11.62 10.66
C LYS A 120 8.17 -11.89 10.26
N GLN A 121 7.41 -10.83 9.98
CA GLN A 121 6.01 -10.90 9.53
C GLN A 121 5.85 -11.02 8.00
N GLY A 122 6.95 -11.15 7.24
CA GLY A 122 6.90 -11.35 5.78
C GLY A 122 6.49 -10.12 4.96
N LEU A 123 6.47 -8.92 5.56
CA LEU A 123 5.92 -7.71 4.92
C LEU A 123 6.79 -7.10 3.81
N PHE A 124 8.02 -7.57 3.65
CA PHE A 124 8.91 -7.15 2.57
C PHE A 124 8.81 -8.01 1.31
N THR A 125 8.19 -9.19 1.42
CA THR A 125 8.08 -10.13 0.32
C THR A 125 6.90 -9.76 -0.56
N ARG A 126 7.17 -9.47 -1.83
CA ARG A 126 6.12 -9.27 -2.83
C ARG A 126 5.54 -10.64 -3.22
N ASP A 127 4.24 -10.81 -3.09
CA ASP A 127 3.55 -11.95 -3.71
C ASP A 127 3.59 -11.81 -5.24
N SER A 128 4.37 -12.70 -5.88
CA SER A 128 4.64 -12.73 -7.31
C SER A 128 3.53 -13.35 -8.14
N ARG A 129 2.52 -14.00 -7.51
CA ARG A 129 1.47 -14.72 -8.22
C ARG A 129 0.65 -13.80 -9.11
N THR A 130 0.64 -14.06 -10.40
CA THR A 130 -0.13 -13.32 -11.41
C THR A 130 -1.08 -14.28 -12.14
N ARG A 131 -2.15 -13.76 -12.74
CA ARG A 131 -3.09 -14.59 -13.52
C ARG A 131 -2.34 -15.20 -14.71
N GLU A 132 -2.34 -16.53 -14.79
CA GLU A 132 -1.78 -17.24 -15.93
C GLU A 132 -2.58 -16.91 -17.20
N ARG A 133 -1.88 -16.66 -18.32
CA ARG A 133 -2.50 -16.39 -19.62
C ARG A 133 -3.33 -17.59 -20.08
N ARG A 134 -4.43 -17.34 -20.80
CA ARG A 134 -5.17 -18.40 -21.50
C ARG A 134 -4.31 -18.98 -22.63
N LYS A 135 -4.05 -20.28 -22.60
CA LYS A 135 -3.29 -20.99 -23.64
C LYS A 135 -4.20 -21.42 -24.79
N VAL A 136 -3.65 -21.49 -26.00
CA VAL A 136 -4.36 -22.06 -27.16
C VAL A 136 -4.68 -23.53 -26.89
N GLY A 137 -5.76 -24.04 -27.47
CA GLY A 137 -6.24 -25.42 -27.23
C GLY A 137 -6.99 -25.65 -25.91
N THR A 138 -6.93 -24.73 -24.94
CA THR A 138 -7.65 -24.88 -23.66
C THR A 138 -9.14 -24.55 -23.75
N GLY A 139 -9.95 -25.17 -22.89
CA GLY A 139 -11.40 -25.01 -22.74
C GLY A 139 -11.83 -23.70 -22.09
N GLY A 140 -11.21 -22.58 -22.46
CA GLY A 140 -11.63 -21.25 -22.03
C GLY A 140 -10.81 -20.61 -20.90
N LYS A 141 -10.01 -21.38 -20.17
CA LYS A 141 -9.17 -20.92 -19.04
C LYS A 141 -7.77 -21.54 -19.12
N ALA A 142 -6.79 -20.92 -18.47
CA ALA A 142 -5.36 -21.27 -18.57
C ALA A 142 -5.04 -22.78 -18.45
N ARG A 143 -5.77 -23.54 -17.62
CA ARG A 143 -5.55 -24.97 -17.38
C ARG A 143 -6.77 -25.86 -17.65
N ARG A 144 -7.89 -25.28 -18.13
CA ARG A 144 -9.10 -26.07 -18.36
C ARG A 144 -8.92 -26.88 -19.64
N ALA A 145 -8.99 -28.20 -19.55
CA ALA A 145 -9.06 -29.06 -20.73
C ALA A 145 -10.45 -28.96 -21.39
N LYS A 146 -10.52 -29.08 -22.71
CA LYS A 146 -11.79 -29.30 -23.40
C LYS A 146 -12.22 -30.75 -23.14
N GLN A 147 -13.51 -30.96 -22.93
CA GLN A 147 -14.06 -32.32 -22.87
C GLN A 147 -13.96 -32.91 -24.29
N SER A 148 -13.20 -34.00 -24.43
CA SER A 148 -13.14 -34.78 -25.67
C SER A 148 -14.06 -35.99 -25.51
N PRO A 149 -15.07 -36.17 -26.38
CA PRO A 149 -15.83 -37.40 -26.39
C PRO A 149 -14.90 -38.52 -26.88
N LYS A 150 -14.63 -39.51 -26.02
CA LYS A 150 -14.01 -40.77 -26.45
C LYS A 150 -15.07 -41.54 -27.23
N ARG A 151 -14.76 -41.90 -28.47
CA ARG A 151 -15.51 -42.88 -29.27
C ARG A 151 -14.76 -44.20 -29.26
#